data_AF-A0A8G1H945-F1
#
_entry.id   AF-A0A8G1H945-F1
#
_cell.length_a   1.000
_cell.length_b   1.000
_cell.length_c   1.000
_cell.angle_alpha   90.00
_cell.angle_beta   90.00
_cell.angle_gamma   90.00
#
_symmetry.space_group_name_H-M   'P 1'
#
loop_
_entity.id
_entity.type
_entity.pdbx_description
1 polymer ?
#
loop_
_entity_poly.entity_id
_entity_poly.type
_entity_poly.pdbx_seq_one_letter_code
_entity_poly.pdbx_strand_id
1 'polypeptide(L)'
;MSDNTVIQRAGLLLILLLAVFAIATLFGVSWAGEGAIALIMLGAGILGIDELIARNSAIEIFAGVLLLGSGIAGAVWTVLGQNPFAEWTIIGPMAIGIAINFFTNEDGLIGVEKDTGR
;
A
#
# COMPACT_ATOMS: atom_id res chain seq x y z
N MET A 1 19.45 9.68 14.85
CA MET A 1 19.30 8.68 13.76
C MET A 1 18.06 9.10 13.00
N SER A 2 18.21 9.51 11.74
CA SER A 2 17.13 10.16 10.99
C SER A 2 15.98 9.19 10.72
N ASP A 3 14.74 9.65 10.92
CA ASP A 3 13.50 8.88 10.77
C ASP A 3 13.39 8.16 9.41
N ASN A 4 14.06 8.70 8.38
CA ASN A 4 14.17 8.09 7.05
C ASN A 4 14.74 6.67 7.06
N THR A 5 15.65 6.34 7.99
CA THR A 5 16.22 4.98 8.05
C THR A 5 15.23 3.93 8.56
N VAL A 6 14.25 4.32 9.38
CA VAL A 6 13.24 3.38 9.91
C VAL A 6 12.21 3.04 8.84
N ILE A 7 11.71 4.05 8.12
CA ILE A 7 10.73 3.89 7.03
C ILE A 7 11.32 3.04 5.90
N GLN A 8 12.57 3.32 5.49
CA GLN A 8 13.25 2.53 4.46
C GLN A 8 13.42 1.06 4.87
N ARG A 9 13.76 0.79 6.14
CA ARG A 9 13.87 -0.59 6.65
C ARG A 9 12.52 -1.29 6.69
N ALA A 10 11.46 -0.60 7.09
CA ALA A 10 10.11 -1.16 7.09
C ALA A 10 9.64 -1.51 5.67
N GLY A 11 9.87 -0.62 4.70
CA GLY A 11 9.59 -0.87 3.29
C GLY A 11 10.39 -2.06 2.73
N LEU A 12 11.69 -2.14 3.02
CA LEU A 12 12.52 -3.27 2.62
C LEU A 12 12.04 -4.59 3.22
N LEU A 13 11.65 -4.59 4.50
CA LEU A 13 11.11 -5.77 5.18
C LEU A 13 9.80 -6.23 4.53
N LEU A 14 8.91 -5.30 4.18
CA LEU A 14 7.67 -5.61 3.46
C LEU A 14 7.96 -6.29 2.12
N ILE A 15 8.89 -5.74 1.33
CA ILE A 15 9.29 -6.30 0.03
C ILE A 15 9.88 -7.71 0.21
N LEU A 16 10.75 -7.91 1.19
CA LEU A 16 11.31 -9.21 1.50
C LEU A 16 10.23 -10.22 1.90
N LEU A 17 9.25 -9.80 2.72
CA LEU A 17 8.15 -10.66 3.13
C LEU A 17 7.29 -11.08 1.92
N LEU A 18 6.98 -10.14 1.01
CA LEU A 18 6.28 -10.44 -0.24
C LEU A 18 7.07 -11.42 -1.12
N ALA A 19 8.39 -11.25 -1.22
CA ALA A 19 9.23 -12.17 -1.98
C ALA A 19 9.21 -13.58 -1.37
N VAL A 20 9.25 -13.70 -0.03
CA VAL A 20 9.11 -14.99 0.67
C VAL A 20 7.76 -15.64 0.37
N PHE A 21 6.67 -14.88 0.44
CA PHE A 21 5.34 -15.39 0.09
C PHE A 21 5.23 -15.83 -1.37
N ALA A 22 5.81 -15.07 -2.30
CA ALA A 22 5.83 -15.43 -3.71
C ALA A 22 6.60 -16.76 -3.92
N ILE A 23 7.77 -16.91 -3.30
CA ILE A 23 8.56 -18.13 -3.36
C ILE A 23 7.79 -19.31 -2.74
N ALA A 24 7.18 -19.12 -1.57
CA ALA A 24 6.39 -20.15 -0.90
C ALA A 24 5.18 -20.61 -1.76
N THR A 25 4.56 -19.67 -2.49
CA THR A 25 3.50 -19.99 -3.46
C THR A 25 4.01 -20.88 -4.59
N LEU A 26 5.22 -20.64 -5.12
CA LEU A 26 5.85 -21.50 -6.14
C LEU A 26 6.11 -22.93 -5.64
N PHE A 27 6.36 -23.09 -4.34
CA PHE A 27 6.53 -24.39 -3.68
C PHE A 27 5.20 -25.02 -3.21
N GLY A 28 4.05 -24.41 -3.52
CA GLY A 28 2.73 -24.96 -3.18
C GLY A 28 2.36 -24.84 -1.70
N VAL A 29 2.98 -23.91 -0.96
CA VAL A 29 2.59 -23.62 0.43
C VAL A 29 1.18 -23.05 0.43
N SER A 30 0.23 -23.79 1.04
CA SER A 30 -1.20 -23.56 0.89
C SER A 30 -1.71 -22.24 1.48
N TRP A 31 -0.96 -21.62 2.40
CA TRP A 31 -1.31 -20.34 3.03
C TRP A 31 -0.55 -19.14 2.46
N ALA A 32 0.38 -19.39 1.52
CA ALA A 32 1.28 -18.35 1.03
C ALA A 32 0.55 -17.31 0.17
N GLY A 33 -0.45 -17.74 -0.60
CA GLY A 33 -1.29 -16.86 -1.41
C GLY A 33 -2.09 -15.91 -0.52
N GLU A 34 -2.82 -16.44 0.46
CA GLU A 34 -3.62 -15.64 1.39
C GLU A 34 -2.73 -14.71 2.21
N GLY A 35 -1.55 -15.17 2.64
CA GLY A 35 -0.60 -14.34 3.39
C GLY A 35 -0.07 -13.17 2.56
N ALA A 36 0.24 -13.37 1.27
CA ALA A 36 0.64 -12.29 0.37
C ALA A 36 -0.48 -11.25 0.21
N ILE A 37 -1.71 -11.73 -0.02
CA ILE A 37 -2.89 -10.89 -0.18
C ILE A 37 -3.13 -10.06 1.09
N ALA A 38 -3.14 -10.71 2.26
CA ALA A 38 -3.31 -10.03 3.54
C ALA A 38 -2.26 -8.94 3.74
N LEU A 39 -1.00 -9.23 3.39
CA LEU A 39 0.08 -8.25 3.52
C LEU A 39 -0.11 -7.04 2.62
N ILE A 40 -0.53 -7.24 1.36
CA ILE A 40 -0.81 -6.13 0.44
C ILE A 40 -1.94 -5.26 0.99
N MET A 41 -3.00 -5.88 1.50
CA MET A 41 -4.16 -5.18 2.08
C MET A 41 -3.75 -4.37 3.32
N LEU A 42 -2.94 -4.96 4.21
CA LEU A 42 -2.38 -4.23 5.35
C LEU A 42 -1.46 -3.08 4.91
N GLY A 43 -0.65 -3.28 3.87
CA GLY A 43 0.20 -2.24 3.29
C GLY A 43 -0.63 -1.05 2.77
N ALA A 44 -1.71 -1.31 2.05
CA ALA A 44 -2.65 -0.26 1.62
C ALA A 44 -3.28 0.46 2.84
N GLY A 45 -3.64 -0.28 3.88
CA GLY A 45 -4.17 0.30 5.12
C GLY A 45 -3.17 1.24 5.80
N ILE A 46 -1.90 0.84 5.89
CA ILE A 46 -0.81 1.66 6.45
C ILE A 46 -0.59 2.92 5.63
N LEU A 47 -0.56 2.82 4.30
CA LEU A 47 -0.49 3.99 3.42
C LEU A 47 -1.67 4.94 3.63
N GLY A 48 -2.87 4.40 3.83
CA GLY A 48 -4.04 5.20 4.16
C GLY A 48 -3.93 5.94 5.50
N ILE A 49 -3.34 5.30 6.52
CA ILE A 49 -3.05 5.95 7.81
C ILE A 49 -2.05 7.09 7.64
N ASP A 50 -0.97 6.86 6.89
CA ASP A 50 0.07 7.87 6.65
C ASP A 50 -0.51 9.11 5.98
N GLU A 51 -1.30 8.91 4.92
CA GLU A 51 -2.02 9.97 4.22
C GLU A 51 -2.98 10.74 5.15
N LEU A 52 -3.69 10.00 6.02
CA LEU A 52 -4.57 10.58 7.04
C LEU A 52 -3.82 11.27 8.18
N ILE A 53 -2.53 11.05 8.37
CA ILE A 53 -1.72 11.76 9.35
C ILE A 53 -1.12 13.02 8.73
N ALA A 54 -0.68 12.93 7.46
CA ALA A 54 -0.12 14.05 6.72
C ALA A 54 -1.12 15.22 6.55
N ARG A 55 -2.40 14.93 6.25
CA ARG A 55 -3.54 15.88 6.20
C ARG A 55 -3.23 17.26 5.59
N ASN A 56 -2.54 17.36 4.46
CA ASN A 56 -2.26 18.67 3.87
C ASN A 56 -3.45 19.18 3.04
N SER A 57 -4.32 18.28 2.56
CA SER A 57 -5.49 18.64 1.77
C SER A 57 -6.69 17.72 1.97
N ALA A 58 -7.89 18.18 1.59
CA ALA A 58 -9.10 17.36 1.60
C ALA A 58 -9.00 16.15 0.64
N ILE A 59 -8.21 16.30 -0.43
CA ILE A 59 -7.99 15.24 -1.43
C ILE A 59 -7.12 14.12 -0.83
N GLU A 60 -6.06 14.47 -0.11
CA GLU A 60 -5.23 13.50 0.63
C GLU A 60 -6.05 12.78 1.70
N ILE A 61 -6.87 13.51 2.47
CA ILE A 61 -7.76 12.87 3.45
C ILE A 61 -8.70 11.86 2.77
N PHE A 62 -9.26 12.22 1.62
CA PHE A 62 -10.12 11.31 0.86
C PHE A 62 -9.35 10.07 0.38
N ALA A 63 -8.14 10.23 -0.17
CA ALA A 63 -7.28 9.12 -0.55
C ALA A 63 -6.96 8.21 0.65
N GLY A 64 -6.62 8.81 1.79
CA GLY A 64 -6.32 8.10 3.02
C GLY A 64 -7.49 7.28 3.53
N VAL A 65 -8.73 7.81 3.49
CA VAL A 65 -9.94 7.05 3.83
C VAL A 65 -10.17 5.87 2.88
N LEU A 66 -10.00 6.07 1.56
CA LEU A 66 -10.17 5.00 0.58
C LEU A 66 -9.15 3.87 0.76
N LEU A 67 -7.88 4.22 0.97
CA LEU A 67 -6.79 3.28 1.22
C LEU A 67 -6.97 2.54 2.54
N LEU A 68 -7.28 3.26 3.62
CA LEU A 68 -7.50 2.66 4.93
C LEU A 68 -8.72 1.72 4.93
N GLY A 69 -9.84 2.19 4.36
CA GLY A 69 -11.07 1.41 4.28
C GLY A 69 -10.89 0.14 3.46
N SER A 70 -10.30 0.25 2.27
CA SER A 70 -10.02 -0.92 1.42
C SER A 70 -9.00 -1.87 2.04
N GLY A 71 -7.94 -1.35 2.67
CA GLY A 71 -6.93 -2.15 3.34
C GLY A 71 -7.48 -2.95 4.53
N ILE A 72 -8.26 -2.30 5.41
CA ILE A 72 -8.92 -2.99 6.53
C ILE A 72 -9.93 -4.01 6.02
N ALA A 73 -10.81 -3.60 5.10
CA ALA A 73 -11.83 -4.49 4.57
C ALA A 73 -11.19 -5.70 3.89
N GLY A 74 -10.19 -5.48 3.04
CA GLY A 74 -9.47 -6.54 2.34
C GLY A 74 -8.73 -7.49 3.28
N ALA A 75 -8.14 -6.98 4.36
CA ALA A 75 -7.51 -7.82 5.39
C ALA A 75 -8.56 -8.70 6.09
N VAL A 76 -9.71 -8.13 6.49
CA VAL A 76 -10.82 -8.89 7.09
C VAL A 76 -11.33 -9.96 6.12
N TRP A 77 -11.53 -9.62 4.85
CA TRP A 77 -11.97 -10.56 3.82
C TRP A 77 -10.99 -11.72 3.64
N THR A 78 -9.68 -11.43 3.68
CA THR A 78 -8.64 -12.46 3.58
C THR A 78 -8.67 -13.41 4.78
N VAL A 79 -8.88 -12.88 5.99
CA VAL A 79 -9.03 -13.69 7.22
C VAL A 79 -10.27 -14.59 7.14
N LEU A 80 -11.34 -14.14 6.47
CA LEU A 80 -12.53 -14.94 6.20
C LEU A 80 -12.34 -15.98 5.07
N GLY A 81 -11.12 -16.11 4.53
CA GLY A 81 -10.80 -17.05 3.44
C GLY A 81 -11.36 -16.62 2.08
N GLN A 82 -11.74 -15.35 1.93
CA GLN A 82 -12.21 -14.80 0.66
C GLN A 82 -11.08 -14.06 -0.05
N ASN A 83 -11.21 -13.93 -1.38
CA ASN A 83 -10.25 -13.17 -2.16
C ASN A 83 -10.71 -11.70 -2.31
N PRO A 84 -10.11 -10.74 -1.61
CA PRO A 84 -10.48 -9.34 -1.74
C PRO A 84 -10.16 -8.75 -3.12
N PHE A 85 -9.21 -9.33 -3.87
CA PHE A 85 -8.92 -8.90 -5.24
C PHE A 85 -10.02 -9.23 -6.25
N ALA A 86 -10.93 -10.14 -5.88
CA ALA A 86 -12.10 -10.45 -6.70
C ALA A 86 -13.27 -9.47 -6.47
N GLU A 87 -13.18 -8.60 -5.45
CA GLU A 87 -14.28 -7.74 -5.02
C GLU A 87 -14.00 -6.27 -5.38
N TRP A 88 -14.80 -5.74 -6.31
CA TRP A 88 -14.62 -4.37 -6.81
C TRP A 88 -14.81 -3.31 -5.72
N THR A 89 -15.67 -3.58 -4.75
CA THR A 89 -15.90 -2.65 -3.62
C THR A 89 -14.67 -2.48 -2.72
N ILE A 90 -13.67 -3.36 -2.82
CA ILE A 90 -12.38 -3.23 -2.13
C ILE A 90 -11.34 -2.62 -3.08
N ILE A 91 -11.18 -3.22 -4.27
CA ILE A 91 -10.11 -2.85 -5.20
C ILE A 91 -10.34 -1.51 -5.87
N GLY A 92 -11.58 -1.16 -6.20
CA GLY A 92 -11.92 0.13 -6.81
C GLY A 92 -11.46 1.30 -5.92
N PRO A 93 -11.93 1.40 -4.66
CA PRO A 93 -11.46 2.38 -3.71
C PRO A 93 -9.94 2.37 -3.51
N MET A 94 -9.33 1.18 -3.38
CA MET A 94 -7.87 1.06 -3.23
C MET A 94 -7.12 1.69 -4.41
N ALA A 95 -7.49 1.33 -5.64
CA ALA A 95 -6.84 1.83 -6.84
C ALA A 95 -6.98 3.35 -6.97
N ILE A 96 -8.17 3.90 -6.66
CA ILE A 96 -8.40 5.35 -6.65
C ILE A 96 -7.52 6.02 -5.59
N GLY A 97 -7.47 5.47 -4.38
CA GLY A 97 -6.65 6.00 -3.29
C GLY A 97 -5.15 6.01 -3.64
N ILE A 98 -4.63 4.92 -4.22
CA ILE A 98 -3.24 4.84 -4.69
C ILE A 98 -2.98 5.89 -5.78
N ALA A 99 -3.89 6.02 -6.76
CA ALA A 99 -3.73 6.98 -7.84
C ALA A 99 -3.71 8.43 -7.32
N ILE A 100 -4.61 8.79 -6.40
CA ILE A 100 -4.62 10.12 -5.80
C ILE A 100 -3.32 10.36 -5.04
N ASN A 101 -2.92 9.44 -4.15
CA ASN A 101 -1.67 9.54 -3.39
C ASN A 101 -0.44 9.71 -4.30
N PHE A 102 -0.40 9.02 -5.45
CA PHE A 102 0.67 9.17 -6.43
C PHE A 102 0.71 10.56 -7.08
N PHE A 103 -0.45 11.18 -7.35
CA PHE A 103 -0.52 12.51 -7.97
C PHE A 103 -0.39 13.66 -6.98
N THR A 104 -0.70 13.44 -5.70
CA THR A 104 -0.62 14.48 -4.65
C THR A 104 0.75 14.56 -4.00
N ASN A 105 1.48 13.44 -3.93
CA ASN A 105 2.84 13.44 -3.38
C ASN A 105 3.86 13.87 -4.44
N GLU A 106 4.41 15.07 -4.26
CA GLU A 106 5.38 15.72 -5.16
C GLU A 106 6.65 14.87 -5.42
N ASP A 107 6.97 13.89 -4.57
CA ASP A 107 8.09 12.95 -4.75
C ASP A 107 7.89 11.99 -5.94
N GLY A 108 6.67 11.85 -6.48
CA GLY A 108 6.36 11.02 -7.65
C GLY A 108 6.76 11.63 -8.99
N LEU A 109 7.03 12.94 -9.06
CA LEU A 109 7.31 13.68 -10.30
C LEU A 109 8.62 14.49 -10.28
N ILE A 110 9.29 14.67 -9.13
CA ILE A 110 10.51 15.49 -9.02
C ILE A 110 11.79 14.62 -9.06
N GLY A 111 11.79 13.61 -9.94
CA GLY A 111 13.00 12.91 -10.39
C GLY A 111 13.47 13.36 -11.79
N VAL A 112 12.72 14.24 -12.46
CA VAL A 112 13.08 14.82 -13.75
C VAL A 112 13.46 16.28 -13.53
N GLU A 113 14.73 16.46 -13.15
CA GLU A 113 15.58 17.55 -13.62
C GLU A 113 15.00 18.97 -13.52
N LYS A 114 15.00 19.53 -12.31
CA LYS A 114 15.28 20.98 -12.14
C LYS A 114 16.79 21.22 -12.20
N ASP A 115 17.48 20.71 -13.23
CA ASP A 115 18.93 20.93 -13.45
C ASP A 115 19.26 21.40 -14.88
N THR A 116 18.44 22.30 -15.43
CA THR A 116 18.84 23.09 -16.61
C THR A 116 18.65 24.58 -16.35
N GLY A 117 19.35 25.11 -15.35
CA GLY A 117 19.30 26.54 -15.11
C GLY A 117 20.12 27.05 -13.95
N ARG A 118 21.43 26.75 -13.90
CA ARG A 118 22.45 27.67 -13.39
C ARG A 118 23.87 27.23 -13.74
#